data_AF-A0A117KLE8-F1
#
_entry.id   AF-A0A117KLE8-F1
#
_cell.length_a   1.000
_cell.length_b   1.000
_cell.length_c   1.000
_cell.angle_alpha   90.00
_cell.angle_beta   90.00
_cell.angle_gamma   90.00
#
_symmetry.space_group_name_H-M   'P 1'
#
loop_
_entity.id
_entity.type
_entity.pdbx_description
1 polymer ?
#
loop_
_entity_poly.entity_id
_entity_poly.type
_entity_poly.pdbx_seq_one_letter_code
_entity_poly.pdbx_strand_id
1 'polypeptide(L)'
;MEEMPERIEIKQKFPSWREMLKPVKEFEEGRLSYLSLPKQVDSEWFKMPFGDVERDFHDLKLPENWKEIFLEAMKDTLEKNRSFKLFMDICVRCGACADKCHYYIGTGDPKNMPVARAELIRSVYRRYFTPAGKFFGEWAGA
;
A
#
# COMPACT_ATOMS: atom_id res chain seq x y z
N MET A 1 18.04 24.98 22.61
CA MET A 1 18.65 24.34 21.44
C MET A 1 19.30 23.08 21.97
N GLU A 2 18.72 21.91 21.68
CA GLU A 2 19.37 20.63 22.02
C GLU A 2 20.73 20.56 21.32
N GLU A 3 21.76 20.20 22.07
CA GLU A 3 23.12 20.05 21.56
C GLU A 3 23.14 19.01 20.45
N MET A 4 23.63 19.39 19.26
CA MET A 4 23.75 18.45 18.15
C MET A 4 24.78 17.38 18.52
N PRO A 5 24.46 16.09 18.34
CA PRO A 5 25.36 15.01 18.73
C PRO A 5 26.67 15.11 17.96
N GLU A 6 27.78 14.85 18.65
CA GLU A 6 29.15 14.89 18.12
C GLU A 6 29.36 13.91 16.95
N ARG A 7 28.50 12.88 16.86
CA ARG A 7 28.48 11.92 15.75
C ARG A 7 27.06 11.49 15.43
N ILE A 8 26.69 11.56 14.14
CA ILE A 8 25.44 11.02 13.63
C ILE A 8 25.70 9.58 13.16
N GLU A 9 25.09 8.60 13.82
CA GLU A 9 25.14 7.20 13.41
C GLU A 9 23.92 6.88 12.53
N ILE A 10 24.13 6.65 11.23
CA ILE A 10 23.05 6.29 10.30
C ILE A 10 22.85 4.77 10.37
N LYS A 11 21.76 4.34 11.02
CA LYS A 11 21.37 2.92 11.07
C LYS A 11 20.38 2.61 9.96
N GLN A 12 20.71 1.64 9.12
CA GLN A 12 19.80 1.14 8.11
C GLN A 12 18.74 0.24 8.78
N LYS A 13 17.48 0.68 8.78
CA LYS A 13 16.38 -0.07 9.41
C LYS A 13 16.04 -1.37 8.68
N PHE A 14 16.17 -1.40 7.35
CA PHE A 14 15.85 -2.55 6.51
C PHE A 14 17.07 -2.97 5.69
N PRO A 15 17.45 -4.27 5.65
CA PRO A 15 18.64 -4.73 4.92
C PRO A 15 18.60 -4.40 3.43
N SER A 16 17.40 -4.42 2.83
CA SER A 16 17.18 -4.09 1.44
C SER A 16 15.81 -3.47 1.20
N TRP A 17 15.66 -2.83 0.05
CA TRP A 17 14.37 -2.31 -0.43
C TRP A 17 13.32 -3.42 -0.56
N ARG A 18 13.72 -4.64 -0.96
CA ARG A 18 12.81 -5.79 -1.06
C ARG A 18 12.24 -6.18 0.30
N GLU A 19 13.08 -6.23 1.33
CA GLU A 19 12.63 -6.50 2.70
C GLU A 19 11.69 -5.42 3.23
N MET A 20 11.97 -4.15 2.91
CA MET A 20 11.11 -3.04 3.29
C MET A 20 9.72 -3.15 2.68
N LEU A 21 9.62 -3.55 1.40
CA LEU A 21 8.35 -3.65 0.68
C LEU A 21 7.52 -4.88 1.00
N LYS A 22 8.05 -5.87 1.72
CA LYS A 22 7.25 -7.04 2.08
C LYS A 22 6.00 -6.60 2.84
N PRO A 23 4.81 -7.11 2.46
CA PRO A 23 3.57 -6.75 3.13
C PRO A 23 3.64 -7.20 4.59
N VAL A 24 3.06 -6.39 5.47
CA VAL A 24 2.87 -6.76 6.86
C VAL A 24 1.76 -7.80 6.91
N LYS A 25 2.01 -8.93 7.57
CA LYS A 25 1.04 -10.04 7.70
C LYS A 25 0.33 -10.05 9.04
N GLU A 26 0.97 -9.49 10.06
CA GLU A 26 0.43 -9.40 11.42
C GLU A 26 -0.12 -8.00 11.63
N PHE A 27 -1.43 -7.92 11.81
CA PHE A 27 -2.14 -6.68 11.99
C PHE A 27 -2.47 -6.51 13.46
N GLU A 28 -1.94 -5.47 14.09
CA GLU A 28 -2.27 -5.11 15.48
C GLU A 28 -3.46 -4.14 15.50
N GLU A 29 -4.44 -4.43 16.35
CA GLU A 29 -5.60 -3.56 16.57
C GLU A 29 -5.13 -2.18 17.05
N GLY A 30 -5.66 -1.11 16.44
CA GLY A 30 -5.26 0.28 16.75
C GLY A 30 -4.08 0.82 15.93
N ARG A 31 -3.34 0.00 15.17
CA ARG A 31 -2.37 0.48 14.15
C ARG A 31 -2.97 0.61 12.76
N LEU A 32 -4.19 0.11 12.57
CA LEU A 32 -4.88 0.10 11.29
C LEU A 32 -5.79 1.32 11.15
N SER A 33 -5.88 1.84 9.93
CA SER A 33 -6.87 2.85 9.58
C SER A 33 -8.10 2.14 9.06
N TYR A 34 -9.21 2.20 9.80
CA TYR A 34 -10.51 1.72 9.37
C TYR A 34 -11.28 2.85 8.66
N LEU A 35 -11.96 2.59 7.54
CA LEU A 35 -12.86 3.56 6.89
C LEU A 35 -14.10 3.86 7.75
N SER A 36 -14.49 2.94 8.64
CA SER A 36 -15.68 3.06 9.49
C SER A 36 -15.44 2.75 10.97
N LEU A 37 -16.02 3.59 11.84
CA LEU A 37 -16.08 3.38 13.29
C LEU A 37 -17.07 2.26 13.63
N PRO A 38 -16.94 1.58 14.79
CA PRO A 38 -17.83 0.47 15.15
C PRO A 38 -19.30 0.88 15.13
N LYS A 39 -19.56 2.03 15.75
CA LYS A 39 -20.87 2.68 15.79
C LYS A 39 -21.48 2.99 14.42
N GLN A 40 -20.68 3.09 13.34
CA GLN A 40 -21.17 3.34 11.98
C GLN A 40 -21.52 2.03 11.26
N VAL A 41 -20.84 0.94 11.59
CA VAL A 41 -21.13 -0.39 11.04
C VAL A 41 -22.41 -0.95 11.63
N ASP A 42 -22.59 -0.76 12.94
CA ASP A 42 -23.73 -1.30 13.70
C ASP A 42 -24.95 -0.37 13.74
N SER A 43 -24.89 0.80 13.10
CA SER A 43 -26.03 1.73 13.12
C SER A 43 -27.14 1.29 12.17
N GLU A 44 -28.38 1.34 12.67
CA GLU A 44 -29.58 1.12 11.85
C GLU A 44 -29.84 2.27 10.86
N TRP A 45 -29.35 3.48 11.19
CA TRP A 45 -29.63 4.70 10.42
C TRP A 45 -28.60 5.00 9.32
N PHE A 46 -27.33 4.66 9.52
CA PHE A 46 -26.26 4.93 8.54
C PHE A 46 -25.27 3.78 8.47
N LYS A 47 -25.70 2.69 7.82
CA LYS A 47 -24.85 1.53 7.58
C LYS A 47 -23.88 1.82 6.44
N MET A 48 -22.61 2.03 6.78
CA MET A 48 -21.56 2.23 5.77
C MET A 48 -21.46 0.98 4.87
N PRO A 49 -21.47 1.14 3.54
CA PRO A 49 -21.28 0.02 2.63
C PRO A 49 -19.90 -0.61 2.89
N PHE A 50 -19.86 -1.94 3.02
CA PHE A 50 -18.66 -2.74 3.30
C PHE A 50 -17.96 -2.48 4.65
N GLY A 51 -18.64 -1.83 5.60
CA GLY A 51 -18.04 -1.48 6.90
C GLY A 51 -17.64 -2.68 7.77
N ASP A 52 -18.33 -3.82 7.63
CA ASP A 52 -18.03 -5.05 8.36
C ASP A 52 -16.87 -5.84 7.72
N VAL A 53 -16.76 -5.80 6.39
CA VAL A 53 -15.71 -6.47 5.60
C VAL A 53 -14.31 -5.92 5.91
N GLU A 54 -14.20 -4.62 6.19
CA GLU A 54 -12.91 -3.97 6.41
C GLU A 54 -12.37 -4.14 7.85
N ARG A 55 -13.22 -4.55 8.79
CA ARG A 55 -12.84 -4.65 10.21
C ARG A 55 -12.25 -5.99 10.58
N ASP A 56 -12.70 -7.05 9.94
CA ASP A 56 -12.14 -8.39 10.12
C ASP A 56 -11.12 -8.71 9.02
N PHE A 57 -9.85 -8.40 9.29
CA PHE A 57 -8.75 -8.75 8.38
C PHE A 57 -8.46 -10.26 8.33
N HIS A 58 -9.00 -11.05 9.27
CA HIS A 58 -8.87 -12.50 9.25
C HIS A 58 -9.88 -13.16 8.32
N ASP A 59 -11.05 -12.54 8.15
CA ASP A 59 -12.07 -12.94 7.17
C ASP A 59 -12.67 -11.74 6.43
N LEU A 60 -12.04 -11.39 5.30
CA LEU A 60 -12.45 -10.31 4.42
C LEU A 60 -13.75 -10.62 3.62
N LYS A 61 -14.40 -11.78 3.83
CA LYS A 61 -15.66 -12.18 3.16
C LYS A 61 -15.68 -11.92 1.64
N LEU A 62 -14.53 -12.11 0.99
CA LEU A 62 -14.39 -11.87 -0.44
C LEU A 62 -15.05 -13.02 -1.23
N PRO A 63 -15.64 -12.74 -2.41
CA PRO A 63 -16.14 -13.80 -3.28
C PRO A 63 -14.98 -14.68 -3.75
N GLU A 64 -15.25 -15.95 -4.08
CA GLU A 64 -14.21 -16.92 -4.49
C GLU A 64 -13.36 -16.42 -5.68
N ASN A 65 -13.98 -15.68 -6.61
CA ASN A 65 -13.35 -15.10 -7.80
C ASN A 65 -12.89 -13.64 -7.62
N TRP A 66 -12.62 -13.20 -6.38
CA TRP A 66 -12.21 -11.82 -6.09
C TRP A 66 -10.98 -11.38 -6.90
N LYS A 67 -10.06 -12.30 -7.16
CA LYS A 67 -8.81 -12.03 -7.86
C LYS A 67 -9.06 -11.67 -9.31
N GLU A 68 -9.94 -12.42 -9.98
CA GLU A 68 -10.35 -12.19 -11.36
C GLU A 68 -11.10 -10.86 -11.46
N ILE A 69 -12.05 -10.61 -10.55
CA ILE A 69 -12.80 -9.35 -10.48
C ILE A 69 -11.84 -8.16 -10.34
N PHE A 70 -10.86 -8.27 -9.44
CA PHE A 70 -9.88 -7.22 -9.21
C PHE A 70 -8.99 -6.98 -10.44
N LEU A 71 -8.47 -8.05 -11.06
CA LEU A 71 -7.61 -7.93 -12.23
C LEU A 71 -8.36 -7.36 -13.45
N GLU A 72 -9.63 -7.71 -13.63
CA GLU A 72 -10.47 -7.15 -14.67
C GLU A 72 -10.75 -5.66 -14.44
N ALA A 73 -11.14 -5.29 -13.22
CA ALA A 73 -11.34 -3.88 -12.84
C ALA A 73 -10.06 -3.05 -12.99
N MET A 74 -8.90 -3.62 -12.62
CA MET A 74 -7.61 -2.97 -12.78
C MET A 74 -7.25 -2.78 -14.26
N LYS A 75 -7.51 -3.79 -15.11
CA LYS A 75 -7.34 -3.70 -16.56
C LYS A 75 -8.16 -2.55 -17.14
N ASP A 76 -9.46 -2.52 -16.82
CA ASP A 76 -10.40 -1.49 -17.29
C ASP A 76 -9.96 -0.09 -16.83
N THR A 77 -9.53 0.04 -15.58
CA THR A 77 -9.00 1.30 -15.02
C THR A 77 -7.74 1.77 -15.76
N LEU A 78 -6.82 0.87 -16.07
CA LEU A 78 -5.59 1.19 -16.82
C LEU A 78 -5.87 1.61 -18.26
N GLU A 79 -6.91 1.06 -18.89
CA GLU A 79 -7.32 1.40 -20.25
C GLU A 79 -8.04 2.76 -20.31
N LYS A 80 -8.94 3.02 -19.34
CA LYS A 80 -9.73 4.26 -19.29
C LYS A 80 -8.98 5.45 -18.71
N ASN A 81 -8.03 5.24 -17.79
CA ASN A 81 -7.35 6.30 -17.07
C ASN A 81 -5.85 6.36 -17.39
N ARG A 82 -5.49 7.23 -18.35
CA ARG A 82 -4.10 7.48 -18.75
C ARG A 82 -3.22 7.92 -17.58
N SER A 83 -3.71 8.80 -16.71
CA SER A 83 -2.94 9.31 -15.58
C SER A 83 -2.58 8.18 -14.63
N PHE A 84 -3.55 7.33 -14.28
CA PHE A 84 -3.32 6.17 -13.42
C PHE A 84 -2.25 5.24 -14.02
N LYS A 85 -2.37 4.92 -15.31
CA LYS A 85 -1.38 4.10 -16.03
C LYS A 85 0.01 4.73 -15.98
N LEU A 86 0.15 6.02 -16.27
CA LEU A 86 1.45 6.72 -16.21
C LEU A 86 2.05 6.69 -14.80
N PHE A 87 1.24 6.84 -13.75
CA PHE A 87 1.73 6.79 -12.36
C PHE A 87 2.21 5.40 -11.90
N MET A 88 1.87 4.34 -12.63
CA MET A 88 2.43 3.01 -12.40
C MET A 88 3.90 2.93 -12.85
N ASP A 89 4.28 3.67 -13.90
CA ASP A 89 5.59 3.57 -14.54
C ASP A 89 6.56 4.70 -14.17
N ILE A 90 6.06 5.92 -13.95
CA ILE A 90 6.91 7.13 -13.84
C ILE A 90 7.65 7.25 -12.50
N CYS A 91 7.22 6.52 -11.46
CA CYS A 91 7.79 6.69 -10.13
C CYS A 91 9.21 6.14 -10.07
N VAL A 92 10.20 7.03 -10.02
CA VAL A 92 11.62 6.70 -9.86
C VAL A 92 12.03 6.42 -8.41
N ARG A 93 11.07 6.39 -7.46
CA ARG A 93 11.28 6.12 -6.03
C ARG A 93 12.24 7.12 -5.36
N CYS A 94 12.23 8.39 -5.79
CA CYS A 94 13.09 9.44 -5.24
C CYS A 94 12.77 9.83 -3.79
N GLY A 95 11.59 9.46 -3.26
CA GLY A 95 11.21 9.79 -1.89
C GLY A 95 10.75 11.24 -1.66
N ALA A 96 10.70 12.07 -2.71
CA ALA A 96 10.29 13.49 -2.61
C ALA A 96 8.84 13.71 -2.10
N CYS A 97 8.02 12.66 -2.06
CA CYS A 97 6.67 12.71 -1.50
C CYS A 97 6.60 12.39 0.00
N ALA A 98 7.69 11.91 0.59
CA ALA A 98 7.70 11.40 1.96
C ALA A 98 7.48 12.51 2.99
N ASP A 99 8.17 13.64 2.81
CA ASP A 99 8.09 14.82 3.68
C ASP A 99 6.72 15.53 3.65
N LYS A 100 5.83 15.15 2.73
CA LYS A 100 4.45 15.66 2.64
C LYS A 100 3.42 14.69 3.22
N CYS A 101 3.80 13.46 3.53
CA CYS A 101 2.86 12.43 3.92
C CYS A 101 2.62 12.44 5.43
N HIS A 102 1.41 12.80 5.86
CA HIS A 102 1.01 12.79 7.27
C HIS A 102 1.23 11.43 7.96
N TYR A 103 0.97 10.32 7.26
CA TYR A 103 1.20 8.98 7.81
C TYR A 103 2.69 8.72 8.07
N TYR A 104 3.56 9.08 7.13
CA TYR A 104 5.00 8.91 7.31
C TYR A 104 5.54 9.84 8.39
N ILE A 105 5.13 11.11 8.40
CA ILE A 105 5.57 12.10 9.40
C ILE A 105 5.13 11.67 10.80
N GLY A 106 3.89 11.18 10.96
CA GLY A 106 3.37 10.76 12.25
C GLY A 106 3.95 9.44 12.78
N THR A 107 4.34 8.52 11.90
CA THR A 107 4.81 7.18 12.31
C THR A 107 6.33 6.99 12.20
N GLY A 108 7.01 7.76 11.34
CA GLY A 108 8.39 7.52 10.94
C GLY A 108 8.62 6.19 10.20
N ASP A 109 7.56 5.44 9.89
CA ASP A 109 7.68 4.12 9.25
C ASP A 109 7.82 4.26 7.74
N PRO A 110 8.95 3.87 7.12
CA PRO A 110 9.13 3.98 5.68
C PRO A 110 8.12 3.16 4.87
N LYS A 111 7.45 2.16 5.46
CA LYS A 111 6.33 1.46 4.80
C LYS A 111 5.11 2.36 4.56
N ASN A 112 4.93 3.38 5.40
CA ASN A 112 3.87 4.37 5.27
C ASN A 112 4.20 5.52 4.32
N MET A 113 5.43 5.56 3.77
CA MET A 113 5.79 6.53 2.73
C MET A 113 4.92 6.31 1.48
N PRO A 114 4.52 7.38 0.76
CA PRO A 114 3.67 7.20 -0.42
C PRO A 114 4.30 6.33 -1.51
N VAL A 115 5.64 6.35 -1.64
CA VAL A 115 6.36 5.46 -2.56
C VAL A 115 6.12 3.99 -2.20
N ALA A 116 6.38 3.62 -0.94
CA ALA A 116 6.29 2.23 -0.48
C ALA A 116 4.85 1.71 -0.54
N ARG A 117 3.87 2.53 -0.13
CA ARG A 117 2.44 2.18 -0.22
C ARG A 117 1.98 1.96 -1.65
N ALA A 118 2.34 2.86 -2.56
CA ALA A 118 2.00 2.72 -3.97
C ALA A 118 2.72 1.53 -4.62
N GLU A 119 3.83 1.06 -4.06
CA GLU A 119 4.56 -0.06 -4.61
C GLU A 119 3.82 -1.40 -4.48
N LEU A 120 2.92 -1.52 -3.51
CA LEU A 120 2.04 -2.69 -3.37
C LEU A 120 1.15 -2.88 -4.61
N ILE A 121 0.49 -1.81 -5.09
CA ILE A 121 -0.33 -1.91 -6.29
C ILE A 121 0.53 -2.02 -7.56
N ARG A 122 1.73 -1.40 -7.55
CA ARG A 122 2.64 -1.49 -8.69
C ARG A 122 3.27 -2.88 -8.86
N SER A 123 3.48 -3.66 -7.80
CA SER A 123 3.94 -5.04 -7.96
C SER A 123 2.89 -5.90 -8.67
N VAL A 124 1.62 -5.76 -8.30
CA VAL A 124 0.49 -6.38 -9.01
C VAL A 124 0.42 -5.91 -10.47
N TYR A 125 0.54 -4.60 -10.70
CA TYR A 125 0.61 -4.04 -12.05
C TYR A 125 1.71 -4.72 -12.90
N ARG A 126 2.94 -4.76 -12.38
CA ARG A 126 4.07 -5.37 -13.10
C ARG A 126 3.84 -6.85 -13.35
N ARG A 127 3.40 -7.60 -12.33
CA ARG A 127 3.16 -9.04 -12.42
C ARG A 127 2.19 -9.42 -13.53
N TYR A 128 1.07 -8.72 -13.65
CA TYR A 128 -0.05 -9.14 -14.48
C TYR A 128 -0.20 -8.34 -15.78
N PHE A 129 0.33 -7.11 -15.86
CA PHE A 129 0.08 -6.19 -16.97
C PHE A 129 1.33 -5.79 -17.76
N THR A 130 2.54 -6.16 -17.31
CA THR A 130 3.78 -5.88 -18.06
C THR A 130 4.44 -7.16 -18.56
N PRO A 131 5.02 -7.18 -19.77
CA PRO A 131 5.79 -8.33 -20.24
C PRO A 131 6.95 -8.67 -19.29
N ALA A 132 7.68 -7.65 -18.83
CA ALA A 132 8.83 -7.84 -17.94
C ALA A 132 8.43 -8.52 -16.62
N GLY A 133 7.36 -8.10 -15.96
CA GLY A 133 6.92 -8.72 -14.72
C GLY A 133 6.31 -10.11 -14.89
N LYS A 134 5.74 -10.42 -16.06
CA LYS A 134 5.28 -11.78 -16.39
C LYS A 134 6.44 -12.76 -16.51
N PHE A 135 7.53 -12.35 -17.18
CA PHE A 135 8.69 -13.22 -17.42
C PHE A 135 9.69 -13.25 -16.26
N PHE A 136 10.02 -12.10 -15.68
CA PHE A 136 11.08 -11.98 -14.68
C PHE A 136 10.55 -11.97 -13.23
N GLY A 137 9.24 -11.89 -13.02
CA GLY A 137 8.63 -11.92 -11.68
C GLY A 137 9.26 -10.90 -10.74
N GLU A 138 9.65 -11.35 -9.54
CA GLU A 138 10.22 -10.50 -8.49
C GLU A 138 11.43 -9.68 -8.95
N TRP A 139 12.21 -10.18 -9.93
CA TRP A 139 13.35 -9.45 -10.47
C TRP A 139 12.95 -8.18 -11.22
N ALA A 140 11.77 -8.17 -11.84
CA ALA A 140 11.15 -6.98 -12.41
C ALA A 140 10.33 -6.18 -11.38
N GLY A 141 10.38 -6.54 -10.10
CA GLY A 141 9.61 -5.91 -9.02
C GLY A 141 8.14 -6.31 -8.99
N ALA A 142 7.79 -7.45 -9.58
CA ALA A 142 6.44 -8.02 -9.54
C ALA A 142 6.19 -8.85 -8.27
#